data_AF-A0A1F9BWA5-F1
#
_entry.id   AF-A0A1F9BWA5-F1
#
_cell.length_a   1.000
_cell.length_b   1.000
_cell.length_c   1.000
_cell.angle_alpha   90.00
_cell.angle_beta   90.00
_cell.angle_gamma   90.00
#
_symmetry.space_group_name_H-M   'P 1'
#
loop_
_entity.id
_entity.type
_entity.pdbx_description
1 polymer ?
#
loop_
_entity_poly.entity_id
_entity_poly.type
_entity_poly.pdbx_seq_one_letter_code
_entity_poly.pdbx_strand_id
1 'polypeptide(L)'
;MAAGGLKLFWTFSQLLLPVYERGVGRNYSLRVIEMHGDQKIKLQKVDEYRWRVPREGKMRTDGIIYTDERMVEDIRKDQSLSQVANVAWLPGIVGHSLAMPDIHWGYGFPIGGVAAFDMKEGIVSPGGVGYDIN
;
A
#
# COMPACT_ATOMS: atom_id res chain seq x y z
N MET A 1 -9.64 -32.01 -27.93
CA MET A 1 -10.60 -32.24 -26.83
C MET A 1 -9.87 -32.00 -25.51
N ALA A 2 -10.42 -31.10 -24.67
CA ALA A 2 -10.17 -30.81 -23.23
C ALA A 2 -8.71 -30.67 -22.73
N ALA A 3 -8.22 -29.50 -22.27
CA ALA A 3 -8.53 -28.81 -20.99
C ALA A 3 -8.20 -29.68 -19.75
N GLY A 4 -7.45 -29.26 -18.72
CA GLY A 4 -6.93 -27.95 -18.36
C GLY A 4 -5.97 -28.08 -17.16
N GLY A 5 -5.11 -27.07 -16.99
CA GLY A 5 -4.16 -26.98 -15.88
C GLY A 5 -4.84 -26.71 -14.54
N LEU A 6 -4.30 -27.31 -13.47
CA LEU A 6 -4.63 -26.95 -12.11
C LEU A 6 -3.60 -25.97 -11.54
N LYS A 7 -4.16 -24.89 -11.00
CA LYS A 7 -3.54 -23.73 -10.36
C LYS A 7 -2.70 -24.13 -9.14
N LEU A 8 -1.43 -23.71 -9.12
CA LEU A 8 -0.68 -23.61 -7.86
C LEU A 8 -1.27 -22.47 -7.02
N PHE A 9 -1.83 -22.83 -5.87
CA PHE A 9 -2.10 -21.94 -4.76
C PHE A 9 -0.78 -21.34 -4.25
N TRP A 10 -0.61 -20.03 -4.36
CA TRP A 10 0.44 -19.29 -3.66
C TRP A 10 -0.19 -18.37 -2.62
N THR A 11 -0.35 -18.87 -1.39
CA THR A 11 -0.53 -18.03 -0.20
C THR A 11 0.81 -17.98 0.54
N PHE A 12 1.68 -17.04 0.21
CA PHE A 12 2.87 -16.74 1.01
C PHE A 12 2.55 -15.62 2.01
N SER A 13 1.89 -16.03 3.09
CA SER A 13 1.91 -15.33 4.36
C SER A 13 3.23 -15.67 5.05
N GLN A 14 4.27 -14.84 4.91
CA GLN A 14 5.37 -14.68 5.89
C GLN A 14 6.49 -13.78 5.33
N LEU A 15 6.75 -12.67 6.02
CA LEU A 15 8.11 -12.23 6.30
C LEU A 15 8.13 -11.53 7.66
N LEU A 16 8.33 -12.36 8.69
CA LEU A 16 8.89 -11.99 9.96
C LEU A 16 10.37 -11.68 9.73
N LEU A 17 10.80 -10.45 9.99
CA LEU A 17 12.20 -10.18 10.29
C LEU A 17 12.33 -9.85 11.78
N PRO A 18 13.10 -10.62 12.57
CA PRO A 18 13.39 -10.27 13.95
C PRO A 18 14.33 -9.06 13.97
N VAL A 19 13.88 -7.95 14.55
CA VAL A 19 14.76 -6.83 14.86
C VAL A 19 15.59 -7.20 16.08
N TYR A 20 16.90 -7.28 15.89
CA TYR A 20 17.91 -7.61 16.90
C TYR A 20 17.93 -6.56 18.02
N GLU A 21 17.69 -6.99 19.27
CA GLU A 21 17.71 -6.13 20.45
C GLU A 21 19.14 -5.74 20.85
N ARG A 22 19.40 -4.44 20.95
CA ARG A 22 20.29 -3.90 21.99
C ARG A 22 19.69 -2.62 22.58
N GLY A 23 19.16 -2.77 23.79
CA GLY A 23 19.16 -1.72 24.81
C GLY A 23 17.94 -0.77 24.85
N VAL A 24 17.33 -0.75 26.03
CA VAL A 24 16.44 0.27 26.61
C VAL A 24 14.96 0.17 26.20
N GLY A 25 14.15 -0.19 27.20
CA GLY A 25 12.75 -0.53 27.07
C GLY A 25 11.87 0.62 26.58
N ARG A 26 11.23 0.38 25.45
CA ARG A 26 9.94 0.97 25.08
C ARG A 26 9.03 -0.17 24.66
N ASN A 27 7.88 -0.31 25.31
CA ASN A 27 6.87 -1.29 24.94
C ASN A 27 6.26 -0.87 23.59
N TYR A 28 6.73 -1.46 22.49
CA TYR A 28 6.05 -1.34 21.21
C TYR A 28 4.96 -2.41 21.13
N SER A 29 3.69 -2.02 21.18
CA SER A 29 2.59 -2.94 20.87
C SER A 29 2.59 -3.20 19.36
N LEU A 30 3.07 -4.37 18.93
CA LEU A 30 2.90 -4.85 17.56
C LEU A 30 1.39 -4.99 17.28
N ARG A 31 0.82 -4.04 16.55
CA ARG A 31 -0.53 -4.16 16.00
C ARG A 31 -0.42 -4.79 14.62
N VAL A 32 -0.83 -6.05 14.50
CA VAL A 32 -0.96 -6.71 13.20
C VAL A 32 -2.10 -6.02 12.45
N ILE A 33 -1.77 -5.31 11.37
CA ILE A 33 -2.75 -4.75 10.45
C ILE A 33 -2.97 -5.81 9.36
N GLU A 34 -4.14 -6.46 9.37
CA GLU A 34 -4.54 -7.37 8.29
C GLU A 34 -4.67 -6.58 6.99
N MET A 35 -3.86 -6.91 5.99
CA MET A 35 -3.91 -6.32 4.65
C MET A 35 -4.78 -7.19 3.73
N HIS A 36 -5.68 -6.61 2.93
CA HIS A 36 -6.54 -7.35 2.00
C HIS A 36 -5.92 -7.37 0.58
N GLY A 37 -5.65 -8.57 0.07
CA GLY A 37 -4.87 -8.77 -1.16
C GLY A 37 -5.64 -8.89 -2.48
N ASP A 38 -6.98 -8.79 -2.48
CA ASP A 38 -7.76 -9.17 -3.69
C ASP A 38 -9.09 -8.40 -3.85
N GLN A 39 -9.15 -7.15 -3.38
CA GLN A 39 -10.34 -6.31 -3.52
C GLN A 39 -10.24 -5.44 -4.77
N LYS A 40 -11.32 -5.39 -5.56
CA LYS A 40 -11.44 -4.47 -6.71
C LYS A 40 -11.57 -3.03 -6.18
N ILE A 41 -10.44 -2.33 -6.08
CA ILE A 41 -10.40 -0.95 -5.60
C ILE A 41 -11.18 -0.03 -6.54
N LYS A 42 -12.10 0.76 -5.97
CA LYS A 42 -12.82 1.80 -6.72
C LYS A 42 -11.88 2.95 -7.02
N LEU A 43 -11.95 3.46 -8.25
CA LEU A 43 -11.23 4.65 -8.68
C LEU A 43 -12.23 5.66 -9.24
N GLN A 44 -12.09 6.91 -8.82
CA GLN A 44 -12.91 8.03 -9.27
C GLN A 44 -12.01 9.06 -9.93
N LYS A 45 -12.26 9.38 -11.20
CA LYS A 45 -11.52 10.45 -11.89
C LYS A 45 -11.84 11.78 -11.22
N VAL A 46 -10.81 12.51 -10.79
CA VAL A 46 -10.93 13.85 -10.20
C VAL A 46 -10.73 14.90 -11.29
N ASP A 47 -9.68 14.74 -12.09
CA ASP A 47 -9.40 15.54 -13.28
C ASP A 47 -8.56 14.73 -14.30
N GLU A 48 -7.90 15.43 -15.23
CA GLU A 48 -7.09 14.82 -16.31
C GLU A 48 -5.97 13.91 -15.79
N TYR A 49 -5.37 14.26 -14.65
CA TYR A 49 -4.17 13.59 -14.13
C TYR A 49 -4.33 13.04 -12.72
N ARG A 50 -5.51 13.17 -12.10
CA ARG A 50 -5.74 12.72 -10.73
C ARG A 50 -6.90 11.76 -10.64
N TRP A 51 -6.65 10.63 -10.00
CA TRP A 51 -7.63 9.60 -9.70
C TRP A 51 -7.68 9.37 -8.19
N ARG A 52 -8.87 9.39 -7.63
CA ARG A 52 -9.11 9.18 -6.21
C ARG A 52 -9.51 7.74 -5.93
N VAL A 53 -8.80 7.12 -4.98
CA VAL A 53 -9.28 5.94 -4.27
C VAL A 53 -10.09 6.45 -3.08
N PRO A 54 -11.43 6.40 -3.12
CA PRO A 54 -12.24 6.92 -2.03
C PRO A 54 -11.98 6.11 -0.76
N ARG A 55 -11.99 6.79 0.37
CA ARG A 55 -11.84 6.20 1.70
C ARG A 55 -12.94 5.15 1.93
N GLU A 56 -12.53 3.90 2.06
CA GLU A 56 -13.41 2.77 2.35
C GLU A 56 -12.82 1.87 3.46
N GLY A 57 -13.68 1.13 4.15
CA GLY A 57 -13.25 0.21 5.23
C GLY A 57 -12.51 0.93 6.37
N LYS A 58 -11.31 0.47 6.72
CA LYS A 58 -10.49 1.05 7.80
C LYS A 58 -9.61 2.22 7.32
N MET A 59 -9.79 2.71 6.08
CA MET A 59 -9.04 3.85 5.57
C MET A 59 -9.32 5.05 6.46
N ARG A 60 -8.28 5.81 6.78
CA ARG A 60 -8.35 7.05 7.57
C ARG A 60 -8.48 8.27 6.67
N THR A 61 -7.99 8.17 5.43
CA THR A 61 -8.01 9.21 4.40
C THR A 61 -8.26 8.60 3.02
N ASP A 62 -8.48 9.42 2.00
CA ASP A 62 -8.50 9.00 0.59
C ASP A 62 -7.09 8.68 0.08
N GLY A 63 -7.00 7.90 -1.00
CA GLY A 63 -5.81 7.79 -1.83
C GLY A 63 -5.91 8.67 -3.07
N ILE A 64 -4.80 9.24 -3.53
CA ILE A 64 -4.70 10.02 -4.77
C ILE A 64 -3.59 9.45 -5.65
N ILE A 65 -3.94 9.12 -6.89
CA ILE A 65 -3.02 8.59 -7.89
C ILE A 65 -2.88 9.64 -8.97
N TYR A 66 -1.65 10.05 -9.21
CA TYR A 66 -1.31 10.97 -10.29
C TYR A 66 -1.02 10.15 -11.53
N THR A 67 -1.91 10.15 -12.51
CA THR A 67 -1.73 9.36 -13.74
C THR A 67 -2.74 9.80 -14.80
N ASP A 68 -2.41 9.59 -16.07
CA ASP A 68 -3.35 9.80 -17.17
C ASP A 68 -4.32 8.63 -17.34
N GLU A 69 -5.36 8.81 -18.15
CA GLU A 69 -6.39 7.78 -18.37
C GLU A 69 -5.88 6.52 -19.07
N ARG A 70 -4.79 6.60 -19.83
CA ARG A 70 -4.23 5.44 -20.55
C ARG A 70 -3.53 4.50 -19.57
N MET A 71 -2.80 5.07 -18.62
CA MET A 71 -2.03 4.33 -17.63
C MET A 71 -2.89 3.68 -16.53
N VAL A 72 -4.09 4.20 -16.26
CA VAL A 72 -5.01 3.62 -15.25
C VAL A 72 -5.30 2.14 -15.51
N GLU A 73 -5.50 1.75 -16.77
CA GLU A 73 -5.80 0.37 -17.11
C GLU A 73 -4.61 -0.57 -16.83
N ASP A 74 -3.38 -0.08 -16.90
CA ASP A 74 -2.20 -0.84 -16.51
C ASP A 74 -2.07 -0.94 -14.98
N ILE A 75 -2.29 0.16 -14.27
CA ILE A 75 -2.25 0.20 -12.80
C ILE A 75 -3.29 -0.74 -12.18
N ARG A 76 -4.44 -0.94 -12.84
CA ARG A 76 -5.47 -1.90 -12.40
C ARG A 76 -5.05 -3.36 -12.46
N LYS A 77 -3.96 -3.70 -13.17
CA LYS A 77 -3.53 -5.10 -13.39
C LYS A 77 -2.75 -5.68 -12.23
N ASP A 78 -2.24 -4.85 -11.32
CA ASP A 78 -1.47 -5.29 -10.16
C ASP A 78 -2.12 -4.88 -8.83
N GLN A 79 -1.42 -5.12 -7.72
CA GLN A 79 -1.92 -4.85 -6.37
C GLN A 79 -1.59 -3.44 -5.86
N SER A 80 -1.01 -2.57 -6.68
CA SER A 80 -0.55 -1.25 -6.26
C SER A 80 -1.69 -0.37 -5.72
N LEU A 81 -2.88 -0.43 -6.33
CA LEU A 81 -4.09 0.26 -5.84
C LEU A 81 -4.47 -0.17 -4.42
N SER A 82 -4.40 -1.47 -4.15
CA SER A 82 -4.66 -2.03 -2.83
C SER A 82 -3.60 -1.56 -1.83
N GLN A 83 -2.35 -1.42 -2.25
CA GLN A 83 -1.29 -0.87 -1.41
C GLN A 83 -1.51 0.61 -1.08
N VAL A 84 -1.97 1.43 -2.04
CA VAL A 84 -2.39 2.82 -1.75
C VAL A 84 -3.48 2.86 -0.68
N ALA A 85 -4.50 1.99 -0.79
CA ALA A 85 -5.58 1.88 0.19
C ALA A 85 -5.09 1.40 1.56
N ASN A 86 -4.18 0.43 1.59
CA ASN A 86 -3.57 -0.09 2.81
C ASN A 86 -2.72 0.98 3.52
N VAL A 87 -1.95 1.78 2.77
CA VAL A 87 -1.20 2.91 3.33
C VAL A 87 -2.15 3.94 3.94
N ALA A 88 -3.30 4.18 3.31
CA ALA A 88 -4.34 5.05 3.86
C ALA A 88 -5.00 4.52 5.16
N TRP A 89 -4.76 3.27 5.58
CA TRP A 89 -5.20 2.73 6.89
C TRP A 89 -4.26 3.12 8.04
N LEU A 90 -3.02 3.49 7.73
CA LEU A 90 -1.95 3.57 8.73
C LEU A 90 -2.17 4.73 9.71
N PRO A 91 -1.96 4.50 11.03
CA PRO A 91 -2.21 5.49 12.06
C PRO A 91 -1.29 6.71 11.90
N GLY A 92 -1.85 7.88 12.21
CA GLY A 92 -1.16 9.17 12.09
C GLY A 92 -0.88 9.63 10.66
N ILE A 93 -1.45 9.00 9.62
CA ILE A 93 -1.31 9.51 8.24
C ILE A 93 -1.84 10.94 8.12
N VAL A 94 -1.05 11.81 7.48
CA VAL A 94 -1.36 13.22 7.25
C VAL A 94 -1.66 13.42 5.77
N GLY A 95 -2.76 14.10 5.46
CA GLY A 95 -3.19 14.30 4.08
C GLY A 95 -3.74 13.00 3.47
N HIS A 96 -3.36 12.72 2.22
CA HIS A 96 -3.80 11.54 1.47
C HIS A 96 -2.65 10.55 1.28
N SER A 97 -2.99 9.28 1.05
CA SER A 97 -2.03 8.30 0.52
C SER A 97 -1.80 8.59 -0.95
N LEU A 98 -0.60 9.03 -1.33
CA LEU A 98 -0.32 9.45 -2.69
C LEU A 98 0.41 8.36 -3.47
N ALA A 99 0.19 8.30 -4.78
CA ALA A 99 0.99 7.52 -5.69
C ALA A 99 1.30 8.30 -6.96
N MET A 100 2.55 8.22 -7.37
CA MET A 100 3.10 8.89 -8.56
C MET A 100 2.73 8.12 -9.85
N PRO A 101 2.94 8.70 -11.04
CA PRO A 101 2.55 8.07 -12.31
C PRO A 101 3.20 6.73 -12.60
N ASP A 102 4.38 6.48 -12.04
CA ASP A 102 5.15 5.25 -12.14
C ASP A 102 4.77 4.20 -11.08
N ILE A 103 3.59 4.34 -10.46
CA ILE A 103 3.08 3.41 -9.45
C ILE A 103 3.07 1.97 -9.97
N HIS A 104 3.64 1.07 -9.17
CA HIS A 104 3.54 -0.37 -9.38
C HIS A 104 3.69 -1.14 -8.06
N TRP A 105 3.39 -2.43 -8.12
CA TRP A 105 3.40 -3.31 -6.95
C TRP A 105 4.75 -3.33 -6.22
N GLY A 106 4.75 -2.95 -4.95
CA GLY A 106 5.92 -2.92 -4.08
C GLY A 106 5.81 -3.84 -2.85
N TYR A 107 6.63 -3.59 -1.84
CA TYR A 107 6.62 -4.35 -0.58
C TYR A 107 5.90 -3.58 0.54
N GLY A 108 4.61 -3.87 0.72
CA GLY A 108 3.74 -3.20 1.70
C GLY A 108 3.22 -1.85 1.20
N PHE A 109 4.14 -0.95 0.83
CA PHE A 109 3.82 0.29 0.10
C PHE A 109 4.01 0.04 -1.41
N PRO A 110 3.27 0.77 -2.27
CA PRO A 110 3.56 0.74 -3.70
C PRO A 110 4.86 1.47 -3.98
N ILE A 111 5.61 1.03 -4.98
CA ILE A 111 6.71 1.83 -5.51
C ILE A 111 6.09 3.06 -6.18
N GLY A 112 6.73 4.23 -6.05
CA GLY A 112 6.13 5.52 -6.40
C GLY A 112 5.10 6.03 -5.39
N GLY A 113 4.92 5.35 -4.25
CA GLY A 113 4.05 5.79 -3.16
C GLY A 113 4.68 6.90 -2.32
N VAL A 114 3.85 7.86 -1.87
CA VAL A 114 4.24 8.91 -0.92
C VAL A 114 3.20 9.01 0.19
N ALA A 115 3.65 8.96 1.44
CA ALA A 115 2.79 9.18 2.59
C ALA A 115 3.55 9.96 3.68
N ALA A 116 2.87 10.93 4.28
CA ALA A 116 3.36 11.66 5.44
C ALA A 116 2.66 11.13 6.69
N PHE A 117 3.40 11.07 7.79
CA PHE A 117 2.89 10.63 9.09
C PHE A 117 3.22 11.67 10.16
N ASP A 118 2.29 11.87 11.10
CA ASP A 118 2.46 12.73 12.26
C ASP A 118 3.63 12.21 13.12
N MET A 119 4.44 13.14 13.66
CA MET A 119 5.64 12.77 14.40
C MET A 119 5.37 12.10 15.76
N LYS A 120 4.20 12.32 16.36
CA LYS A 120 3.84 11.81 17.69
C LYS A 120 2.96 10.56 17.60
N GLU A 121 1.97 10.59 16.72
CA GLU A 121 0.93 9.56 16.61
C GLU A 121 1.10 8.64 15.39
N GLY A 122 2.09 8.94 14.53
CA GLY A 122 2.38 8.21 13.31
C GLY A 122 3.26 6.98 13.47
N ILE A 123 3.61 6.39 12.33
CA ILE A 123 4.45 5.20 12.24
C ILE A 123 5.62 5.44 11.29
N VAL A 124 6.65 4.60 11.46
CA VAL A 124 7.69 4.40 10.45
C VAL A 124 7.58 2.97 9.97
N SER A 125 7.52 2.79 8.64
CA SER A 125 7.47 1.48 8.00
C SER A 125 8.66 1.35 7.05
N PRO A 126 9.59 0.40 7.25
CA PRO A 126 10.70 0.17 6.31
C PRO A 126 10.22 -0.11 4.88
N GLY A 127 9.07 -0.78 4.72
CA GLY A 127 8.47 -1.01 3.41
C GLY A 127 8.03 0.27 2.69
N GLY A 128 7.83 1.38 3.41
CA GLY A 128 7.56 2.69 2.82
C GLY A 128 8.80 3.46 2.39
N VAL A 129 10.01 2.97 2.72
CA VAL A 129 11.29 3.52 2.24
C VAL A 129 11.83 2.64 1.11
N GLY A 130 11.77 1.32 1.26
CA GLY A 130 12.34 0.36 0.33
C GLY A 130 13.57 -0.34 0.90
N TYR A 131 14.00 -1.41 0.22
CA TYR A 131 15.14 -2.23 0.64
C TYR A 131 16.49 -1.58 0.32
N ASP A 132 16.58 -0.91 -0.83
CA ASP A 132 17.80 -0.23 -1.29
C ASP A 132 17.80 1.21 -0.80
N ILE A 133 18.44 1.44 0.34
CA ILE A 133 18.44 2.74 1.03
C ILE A 133 19.70 3.51 0.62
N ASN A 134 19.51 4.51 -0.25
CA ASN A 134 20.46 5.56 -0.63
C ASN A 134 21.94 5.13 -0.71
#